data_AF-A0A7W0BWS7-F1
#
_entry.id   AF-A0A7W0BWS7-F1
#
_cell.length_a   1.000
_cell.length_b   1.000
_cell.length_c   1.000
_cell.angle_alpha   90.00
_cell.angle_beta   90.00
_cell.angle_gamma   90.00
#
_symmetry.space_group_name_H-M   'P 1'
#
loop_
_entity.id
_entity.type
_entity.pdbx_description
1 polymer ?
#
loop_
_entity_poly.entity_id
_entity_poly.type
_entity_poly.pdbx_seq_one_letter_code
_entity_poly.pdbx_strand_id
1 'polypeptide(L)'
;MRARKARVAGKTVSLHIGYSRTEGGGGFQRSRTIDTPTNITMDIYQTCLQLFQENYDGRIVRSVSISLSKLVPDNMLQMSLFHNLVKKRALGYVMDEIRAKYGATAILRAKSYTLGGTAIQRSQRIGGHKP
;
A
#
# COMPACT_ATOMS: atom_id res chain seq x y z
N MET A 1 -7.69 -0.19 -0.87
CA MET A 1 -8.77 -0.72 -1.72
C MET A 1 -8.93 -2.24 -1.66
N ARG A 2 -8.01 -3.10 -2.16
CA ARG A 2 -8.26 -4.56 -2.25
C ARG A 2 -8.69 -5.22 -0.92
N ALA A 3 -7.92 -5.06 0.15
CA ALA A 3 -8.25 -5.63 1.46
C ALA A 3 -9.58 -5.09 2.03
N ARG A 4 -9.81 -3.77 1.96
CA ARG A 4 -11.08 -3.14 2.38
C ARG A 4 -12.28 -3.60 1.56
N LYS A 5 -12.13 -3.78 0.24
CA LYS A 5 -13.20 -4.31 -0.64
C LYS A 5 -13.58 -5.73 -0.25
N ALA A 6 -12.59 -6.54 0.15
CA ALA A 6 -12.81 -7.88 0.68
C ALA A 6 -13.22 -7.91 2.17
N ARG A 7 -13.38 -6.74 2.81
CA ARG A 7 -13.71 -6.59 4.25
C ARG A 7 -12.76 -7.34 5.19
N VAL A 8 -11.47 -7.29 4.87
CA VAL A 8 -10.41 -7.93 5.66
C VAL A 8 -9.29 -6.95 6.04
N ALA A 9 -8.62 -7.27 7.14
CA ALA A 9 -7.39 -6.64 7.62
C ALA A 9 -6.31 -7.71 7.83
N GLY A 10 -5.04 -7.37 7.66
CA GLY A 10 -3.92 -8.31 7.81
C GLY A 10 -3.00 -7.94 8.96
N LYS A 11 -2.47 -8.95 9.66
CA LYS A 11 -1.42 -8.73 10.68
C LYS A 11 -0.02 -8.73 10.10
N THR A 12 0.22 -9.41 8.98
CA THR A 12 1.56 -9.51 8.41
C THR A 12 1.61 -8.72 7.11
N VAL A 13 2.51 -7.74 7.05
CA VAL A 13 2.83 -6.96 5.85
C VAL A 13 4.11 -7.53 5.25
N SER A 14 4.08 -7.91 3.97
CA SER A 14 5.26 -8.36 3.23
C SER A 14 5.59 -7.36 2.13
N LEU A 15 6.87 -6.99 2.06
CA LEU A 15 7.46 -6.18 1.01
C LEU A 15 8.40 -7.04 0.18
N HIS A 16 8.22 -7.00 -1.14
CA HIS A 16 9.14 -7.57 -2.10
C HIS A 16 9.65 -6.46 -3.03
N ILE A 17 10.97 -6.33 -3.11
CA ILE A 17 11.68 -5.39 -3.98
C ILE A 17 12.48 -6.21 -4.99
N GLY A 18 12.24 -5.96 -6.27
CA GLY A 18 13.05 -6.51 -7.36
C GLY A 18 13.99 -5.46 -7.90
N TYR A 19 15.27 -5.80 -8.03
CA TYR A 19 16.30 -4.92 -8.58
C TYR A 19 16.41 -5.04 -10.10
N SER A 20 17.03 -4.04 -10.73
CA SER A 20 17.33 -4.06 -12.16
C SER A 20 18.25 -5.24 -12.51
N ARG A 21 18.05 -5.83 -13.69
CA ARG A 21 18.96 -6.87 -14.23
C ARG A 21 20.39 -6.34 -14.40
N THR A 22 20.54 -5.03 -14.61
CA THR A 22 21.84 -4.33 -14.72
C THR A 22 22.60 -4.29 -13.40
N GLU A 23 21.93 -4.52 -12.28
CA GLU A 23 22.49 -4.52 -10.91
C GLU A 23 22.67 -5.97 -10.39
N GLY A 24 22.81 -6.95 -11.30
CA GLY A 24 22.86 -8.38 -10.98
C GLY A 24 21.50 -9.04 -10.78
N GLY A 25 20.41 -8.30 -10.88
CA GLY A 25 19.05 -8.81 -10.68
C GLY A 25 18.76 -9.18 -9.23
N GLY A 26 17.81 -10.10 -9.03
CA GLY A 26 17.36 -10.51 -7.70
C GLY A 26 16.57 -9.41 -6.99
N GLY A 27 16.73 -9.33 -5.68
CA GLY A 27 15.91 -8.49 -4.83
C GLY A 27 15.91 -8.95 -3.38
N PHE A 28 15.01 -8.39 -2.57
CA PHE A 28 14.74 -8.90 -1.23
C PHE A 28 13.25 -9.04 -0.98
N GLN A 29 12.92 -9.99 -0.10
CA GLN A 29 11.59 -10.14 0.47
C GLN A 29 11.70 -10.13 1.99
N ARG A 30 10.92 -9.25 2.62
CA ARG A 30 10.84 -9.15 4.08
C ARG A 30 9.40 -8.96 4.51
N SER A 31 9.09 -9.47 5.69
CA SER A 31 7.75 -9.42 6.25
C SER A 31 7.82 -9.00 7.72
N ARG A 32 6.83 -8.22 8.16
CA ARG A 32 6.66 -7.84 9.56
C ARG A 32 5.25 -8.19 10.00
N THR A 33 5.14 -8.92 11.10
CA THR A 33 3.86 -9.10 11.79
C THR A 33 3.71 -7.97 12.79
N ILE A 34 2.59 -7.25 12.73
CA ILE A 34 2.20 -6.21 13.68
C ILE A 34 1.11 -6.73 14.62
N ASP A 35 0.99 -6.12 15.79
CA ASP A 35 0.11 -6.60 16.86
C ASP A 35 -1.37 -6.49 16.46
N THR A 36 -1.74 -5.32 15.94
CA THR A 36 -3.11 -5.01 15.52
C THR A 36 -3.25 -5.23 14.00
N PRO A 37 -4.18 -6.08 13.53
CA PRO A 37 -4.46 -6.21 12.10
C PRO A 37 -4.87 -4.87 11.50
N THR A 38 -4.36 -4.53 10.32
CA THR A 38 -4.68 -3.26 9.66
C THR A 38 -4.99 -3.44 8.17
N ASN A 39 -5.91 -2.60 7.69
CA ASN A 39 -6.10 -2.31 6.27
C ASN A 39 -6.02 -0.79 6.00
N ILE A 40 -5.48 -0.04 6.97
CA ILE A 40 -5.23 1.40 6.86
C ILE A 40 -3.98 1.57 5.99
N THR A 41 -4.13 2.35 4.92
CA THR A 41 -3.09 2.52 3.91
C THR A 41 -1.79 3.09 4.47
N MET A 42 -1.88 4.01 5.45
CA MET A 42 -0.69 4.65 6.03
C MET A 42 0.08 3.73 6.96
N ASP A 43 -0.60 2.87 7.71
CA ASP A 43 0.05 1.90 8.59
C ASP A 43 0.85 0.89 7.74
N ILE A 44 0.23 0.36 6.68
CA ILE A 44 0.91 -0.55 5.73
C ILE A 44 2.10 0.16 5.07
N TYR A 45 1.91 1.41 4.63
CA TYR A 45 2.99 2.21 4.02
C TYR A 45 4.17 2.40 4.97
N GLN A 46 3.93 2.73 6.23
CA GLN A 46 4.98 2.91 7.23
C GLN A 46 5.74 1.60 7.49
N THR A 47 5.02 0.48 7.64
CA THR A 47 5.66 -0.84 7.79
C THR A 47 6.52 -1.20 6.58
N CYS A 48 6.03 -0.97 5.36
CA CYS A 48 6.84 -1.18 4.16
C CYS A 48 8.06 -0.26 4.12
N LEU A 49 7.92 1.00 4.54
CA LEU A 49 9.03 1.95 4.56
C LEU A 49 10.14 1.51 5.52
N GLN A 50 9.78 1.02 6.71
CA GLN A 50 10.74 0.45 7.67
C GLN A 50 11.45 -0.77 7.09
N LEU A 51 10.68 -1.73 6.56
CA LEU A 51 11.25 -2.92 5.91
C LEU A 51 12.21 -2.56 4.76
N PHE A 52 11.86 -1.51 4.00
CA PHE A 52 12.72 -1.01 2.93
C PHE A 52 14.01 -0.40 3.49
N GLN A 53 13.93 0.52 4.44
CA GLN A 53 15.10 1.19 5.03
C GLN A 53 16.07 0.21 5.69
N GLU A 54 15.56 -0.84 6.32
CA GLU A 54 16.39 -1.86 7.01
C GLU A 54 17.13 -2.80 6.06
N ASN A 55 16.68 -2.96 4.82
CA ASN A 55 17.18 -4.02 3.92
C ASN A 55 17.64 -3.51 2.55
N TYR A 56 17.33 -2.26 2.21
CA TYR A 56 17.72 -1.67 0.94
C TYR A 56 19.20 -1.30 0.95
N ASP A 57 19.90 -1.71 -0.11
CA ASP A 57 21.36 -1.59 -0.24
C ASP A 57 21.79 -0.55 -1.30
N GLY A 58 20.87 0.28 -1.78
CA GLY A 58 21.16 1.37 -2.73
C GLY A 58 20.97 1.03 -4.20
N ARG A 59 20.72 -0.25 -4.55
CA ARG A 59 20.59 -0.72 -5.94
C ARG A 59 19.31 -0.26 -6.65
N ILE A 60 19.37 -0.10 -7.97
CA ILE A 60 18.23 0.39 -8.76
C ILE A 60 17.01 -0.54 -8.64
N VAL A 61 15.92 -0.03 -8.05
CA VAL A 61 14.64 -0.74 -7.90
C VAL A 61 13.86 -0.75 -9.21
N ARG A 62 13.40 -1.92 -9.64
CA ARG A 62 12.59 -2.12 -10.85
C ARG A 62 11.15 -2.55 -10.56
N SER A 63 10.91 -3.26 -9.45
CA SER A 63 9.56 -3.68 -9.07
C SER A 63 9.35 -3.61 -7.56
N VAL A 64 8.11 -3.32 -7.18
CA VAL A 64 7.65 -3.28 -5.79
C VAL A 64 6.35 -4.06 -5.70
N SER A 65 6.32 -5.05 -4.83
CA SER A 65 5.14 -5.87 -4.55
C SER A 65 4.85 -5.86 -3.05
N ILE A 66 3.58 -5.67 -2.68
CA ILE A 66 3.12 -5.66 -1.29
C ILE A 66 2.03 -6.71 -1.15
N SER A 67 2.13 -7.55 -0.12
CA SER A 67 1.08 -8.51 0.24
C SER A 67 0.74 -8.43 1.72
N LEU A 68 -0.50 -8.80 2.04
CA LEU A 68 -0.99 -8.95 3.41
C LEU A 68 -1.31 -10.41 3.67
N SER A 69 -0.92 -10.91 4.83
CA SER A 69 -1.28 -12.26 5.31
C SER A 69 -1.74 -12.22 6.77
N LYS A 70 -2.14 -13.39 7.30
CA LYS A 70 -2.87 -13.50 8.58
C LYS A 70 -4.10 -12.59 8.58
N LEU A 71 -4.94 -12.80 7.58
CA LEU A 71 -6.13 -11.98 7.34
C LEU A 71 -7.21 -12.33 8.36
N VAL A 72 -7.88 -11.29 8.86
CA VAL A 72 -9.05 -11.40 9.73
C VAL A 72 -10.17 -10.52 9.18
N PRO A 73 -11.44 -10.83 9.50
CA PRO A 73 -12.56 -9.92 9.23
C PRO A 73 -12.27 -8.54 9.81
N ASP A 74 -12.49 -7.49 9.01
CA ASP A 74 -12.21 -6.14 9.46
C ASP A 74 -13.35 -5.54 10.31
N ASN A 75 -14.45 -6.25 10.53
CA ASN A 75 -15.57 -5.78 11.36
C ASN A 75 -15.22 -5.68 12.87
N MET A 76 -14.16 -6.38 13.31
CA MET A 76 -13.65 -6.31 14.68
C MET A 76 -12.57 -5.23 14.80
N LEU A 77 -12.99 -3.96 14.86
CA LEU A 77 -12.07 -2.89 15.24
C LEU A 77 -11.89 -2.90 16.75
N GLN A 78 -10.68 -3.19 17.21
CA GLN A 78 -10.30 -2.90 18.59
C GLN A 78 -10.25 -1.38 18.77
N MET A 79 -11.08 -0.84 19.64
CA MET A 79 -11.02 0.59 19.98
C MET A 79 -9.71 0.90 20.69
N SER A 80 -9.10 2.03 20.34
CA SER A 80 -7.92 2.55 21.02
C SER A 80 -8.28 3.88 21.66
N LEU A 81 -7.99 4.02 22.97
CA LEU A 81 -8.13 5.29 23.70
C LEU A 81 -7.21 6.38 23.13
N PHE A 82 -6.03 5.99 22.65
CA PHE A 82 -4.99 6.93 22.21
C PHE A 82 -4.98 7.18 20.69
N HIS A 83 -5.62 6.31 19.90
CA HIS A 83 -5.60 6.40 18.45
C HIS A 83 -7.00 6.45 17.87
N ASN A 84 -7.28 7.48 17.07
CA ASN A 84 -8.56 7.60 16.37
C ASN A 84 -8.61 6.69 15.12
N LEU A 85 -8.60 5.39 15.35
CA LEU A 85 -8.65 4.34 14.31
C LEU A 85 -9.94 4.42 13.49
N VAL A 86 -11.05 4.81 14.14
CA VAL A 86 -12.36 4.98 13.49
C VAL A 86 -12.30 6.04 12.38
N LYS A 87 -11.79 7.24 12.68
CA LYS A 87 -11.65 8.30 11.66
C LYS A 87 -10.71 7.90 10.53
N LYS A 88 -9.55 7.30 10.85
CA LYS A 88 -8.58 6.85 9.84
C LYS A 88 -9.19 5.81 8.91
N ARG A 89 -9.97 4.88 9.46
CA ARG A 89 -10.66 3.86 8.69
C ARG A 89 -11.74 4.48 7.81
N ALA A 90 -12.64 5.27 8.39
CA ALA A 90 -13.73 5.93 7.66
C ALA A 90 -13.19 6.71 6.45
N LEU A 91 -12.10 7.47 6.65
CA LEU A 91 -11.41 8.18 5.57
C LEU A 91 -10.99 7.24 4.43
N GLY A 92 -10.46 6.06 4.75
CA GLY A 92 -10.05 5.05 3.76
C GLY A 92 -11.21 4.48 2.94
N TYR A 93 -12.38 4.28 3.55
CA TYR A 93 -13.59 3.82 2.84
C TYR A 93 -14.18 4.92 1.97
N VAL A 94 -14.34 6.13 2.52
CA VAL A 94 -14.84 7.29 1.76
C VAL A 94 -13.97 7.56 0.54
N MET A 95 -12.64 7.53 0.69
CA MET A 95 -11.72 7.65 -0.45
C MET A 95 -11.89 6.53 -1.49
N ASP A 96 -12.16 5.30 -1.06
CA ASP A 96 -12.37 4.17 -1.97
C ASP A 96 -13.72 4.29 -2.70
N GLU A 97 -14.77 4.78 -2.04
CA GLU A 97 -16.09 5.04 -2.61
C GLU A 97 -16.04 6.14 -3.69
N ILE A 98 -15.36 7.25 -3.41
CA ILE A 98 -15.14 8.32 -4.39
C ILE A 98 -14.43 7.76 -5.63
N ARG A 99 -13.39 6.95 -5.45
CA ARG A 99 -12.67 6.34 -6.59
C ARG A 99 -13.50 5.32 -7.36
N ALA A 100 -14.38 4.58 -6.67
CA ALA A 100 -15.27 3.63 -7.33
C ALA A 100 -16.31 4.35 -8.21
N LYS A 101 -16.79 5.52 -7.77
CA LYS A 101 -17.81 6.31 -8.47
C LYS A 101 -17.24 7.19 -9.58
N TYR A 102 -16.11 7.86 -9.34
CA TYR A 102 -15.57 8.91 -10.22
C TYR A 102 -14.25 8.54 -10.91
N GLY A 103 -13.76 7.32 -10.69
CA GLY A 103 -12.52 6.81 -11.29
C GLY A 103 -11.29 6.92 -10.38
N ALA A 104 -10.24 6.18 -10.75
CA ALA A 104 -9.07 5.97 -9.89
C ALA A 104 -8.28 7.25 -9.55
N THR A 105 -8.37 8.28 -10.39
CA THR A 105 -7.70 9.58 -10.21
C THR A 105 -8.58 10.66 -9.60
N ALA A 106 -9.84 10.38 -9.30
CA ALA A 106 -10.78 11.36 -8.74
C ALA A 106 -10.29 11.96 -7.41
N ILE A 107 -9.57 11.16 -6.61
CA ILE A 107 -8.90 11.65 -5.40
C ILE A 107 -7.58 10.91 -5.18
N LEU A 108 -6.49 11.67 -5.19
CA LEU A 108 -5.13 11.18 -4.95
C LEU A 108 -4.53 11.89 -3.73
N ARG A 109 -3.51 11.25 -3.12
CA ARG A 109 -2.72 11.91 -2.08
C ARG A 109 -1.82 12.97 -2.71
N ALA A 110 -1.52 14.04 -1.98
CA ALA A 110 -0.64 15.13 -2.46
C ALA A 110 0.69 14.62 -3.05
N LYS A 111 1.31 13.61 -2.44
CA LYS A 111 2.55 12.98 -2.95
C LYS A 111 2.44 12.48 -4.39
N SER A 112 1.24 12.07 -4.83
CA SER A 112 0.99 11.61 -6.19
C SER A 112 1.05 12.71 -7.25
N TYR A 113 0.99 13.99 -6.85
CA TYR A 113 1.08 15.16 -7.74
C TYR A 113 2.50 15.75 -7.82
N THR A 114 3.47 15.15 -7.13
CA THR A 114 4.88 15.54 -7.26
C THR A 114 5.43 15.11 -8.63
N LEU A 115 6.54 15.72 -9.08
CA LEU A 115 7.19 15.36 -10.35
C LEU A 115 7.54 13.87 -10.46
N GLY A 116 7.91 13.23 -9.33
CA GLY A 116 8.16 11.78 -9.27
C GLY A 116 6.90 10.91 -9.13
N GLY A 117 5.71 11.51 -8.99
CA GLY A 117 4.45 10.82 -8.82
C GLY A 117 3.96 10.18 -10.13
N THR A 118 3.77 8.86 -10.13
CA THR A 118 3.38 8.13 -11.35
C THR A 118 1.88 7.83 -11.45
N ALA A 119 1.08 8.19 -10.43
CA ALA A 119 -0.32 7.76 -10.33
C ALA A 119 -1.19 8.23 -11.50
N ILE A 120 -1.03 9.49 -11.92
CA ILE A 120 -1.78 10.08 -13.04
C ILE A 120 -1.32 9.49 -14.38
N GLN A 121 0.00 9.37 -14.58
CA GLN A 121 0.54 8.77 -15.81
C GLN A 121 0.13 7.30 -15.96
N ARG A 122 0.04 6.55 -14.86
CA ARG A 122 -0.40 5.15 -14.87
C ARG A 122 -1.89 5.00 -15.20
N SER A 123 -2.74 5.94 -14.76
CA SER A 123 -4.18 5.85 -15.04
C SER A 123 -4.51 6.12 -16.51
N GLN A 124 -3.61 6.77 -17.25
CA GLN A 124 -3.74 7.00 -18.70
C GLN A 124 -3.25 5.81 -19.55
N ARG A 125 -2.72 4.75 -18.93
CA ARG A 125 -2.21 3.56 -19.65
C ARG A 125 -3.22 2.41 -19.54
N ILE A 126 -3.56 1.79 -20.66
CA ILE A 126 -4.37 0.57 -20.70
C ILE A 126 -3.41 -0.62 -20.70
N GLY A 127 -3.47 -1.47 -19.68
CA GLY A 127 -2.64 -2.68 -19.60
C GLY A 127 -1.12 -2.44 -19.49
N GLY A 128 -0.67 -1.21 -19.28
CA GLY A 128 0.76 -0.85 -19.23
C GLY A 128 1.29 -0.16 -20.50
N HIS A 129 0.48 -0.07 -21.55
CA HIS A 129 0.81 0.63 -22.79
C HIS A 129 0.04 1.95 -22.90
N LYS A 130 0.60 2.93 -23.63
CA LYS A 130 -0.16 4.11 -24.03
C LYS A 130 -1.22 3.64 -25.06
N PRO A 131 -2.46 4.14 -24.98
CA PRO A 131 -3.41 3.99 -26.08
C PRO A 131 -2.89 4.66 -27.36
#